data_AF-R7VHC4-F1
#
_entry.id   AF-R7VHC4-F1
#
_cell.length_a   1.000
_cell.length_b   1.000
_cell.length_c   1.000
_cell.angle_alpha   90.00
_cell.angle_beta   90.00
_cell.angle_gamma   90.00
#
_symmetry.space_group_name_H-M   'P 1'
#
loop_
_entity.id
_entity.type
_entity.pdbx_description
1 polymer ?
#
loop_
_entity_poly.entity_id
_entity_poly.type
_entity_poly.pdbx_seq_one_letter_code
_entity_poly.pdbx_strand_id
1 'polypeptide(L)'
;MHMWLYDQDEYYSNTQRRYLAYQNPTYFGNDSTTLAAERSSLITALAIGRILNRTVILPKFVCAKKAQQCTILQHYLLRIFDQSFGSSYREHSFLLNELVPLTVRNSSRLTCALRNTTEAIPSSSEKIIRYNGSQEIKQEMIEEWFGNVTSYVLEFHSLYNVPRIVLKNATADEEFKGKCDKAFVKAKLHQF
;
A
#
# COMPACT_ATOMS: atom_id res chain seq x y z
N MET A 1 -12.58 -16.70 27.43
CA MET A 1 -11.68 -15.62 27.89
C MET A 1 -11.82 -14.46 26.91
N HIS A 2 -12.66 -13.47 27.21
CA HIS A 2 -12.79 -12.27 26.36
C HIS A 2 -11.77 -11.24 26.88
N MET A 3 -10.60 -11.22 26.24
CA MET A 3 -9.67 -10.11 26.40
C MET A 3 -10.42 -8.85 25.96
N TRP A 4 -10.36 -7.77 26.74
CA TRP A 4 -10.89 -6.48 26.36
C TRP A 4 -10.23 -6.06 25.04
N LEU A 5 -10.94 -6.27 23.94
CA LEU A 5 -10.48 -5.96 22.60
C LEU A 5 -10.64 -4.45 22.42
N TYR A 6 -9.55 -3.74 22.69
CA TYR A 6 -9.46 -2.30 22.54
C TYR A 6 -9.48 -1.94 21.05
N ASP A 7 -10.63 -1.49 20.55
CA ASP A 7 -10.86 -1.06 19.17
C ASP A 7 -11.13 0.44 19.08
N GLN A 8 -10.14 1.24 19.52
CA GLN A 8 -10.24 2.69 19.45
C GLN A 8 -10.35 3.17 18.00
N ASP A 9 -11.21 4.17 17.76
CA ASP A 9 -11.46 4.78 16.45
C ASP A 9 -11.89 3.79 15.35
N GLU A 10 -12.56 2.70 15.76
CA GLU A 10 -13.01 1.62 14.89
C GLU A 10 -11.86 1.06 14.04
N TYR A 11 -10.70 0.84 14.66
CA TYR A 11 -9.49 0.41 13.99
C TYR A 11 -9.72 -0.84 13.14
N TYR A 12 -10.43 -1.83 13.71
CA TYR A 12 -10.83 -3.10 13.11
C TYR A 12 -12.30 -3.14 12.70
N SER A 13 -13.23 -2.63 13.53
CA SER A 13 -14.67 -2.91 13.36
C SER A 13 -15.41 -2.05 12.33
N ASN A 14 -14.75 -1.07 11.69
CA ASN A 14 -15.43 -0.17 10.75
C ASN A 14 -15.94 -0.92 9.50
N THR A 15 -17.26 -1.07 9.39
CA THR A 15 -17.93 -1.82 8.32
C THR A 15 -18.06 -1.05 6.99
N GLN A 16 -17.73 0.24 6.98
CA GLN A 16 -17.81 1.11 5.81
C GLN A 16 -16.43 1.39 5.20
N ARG A 17 -15.36 1.17 5.97
CA ARG A 17 -14.00 1.43 5.54
C ARG A 17 -13.62 0.47 4.42
N ARG A 18 -13.05 1.05 3.37
CA ARG A 18 -12.51 0.31 2.24
C ARG A 18 -10.99 0.29 2.32
N TYR A 19 -10.41 -0.76 1.79
CA TYR A 19 -9.01 -1.07 1.90
C TYR A 19 -8.38 -1.26 0.53
N LEU A 20 -7.08 -0.99 0.48
CA LEU A 20 -6.20 -1.29 -0.64
C LEU A 20 -5.10 -2.20 -0.11
N ALA A 21 -4.87 -3.34 -0.75
CA ALA A 21 -3.77 -4.24 -0.42
C ALA A 21 -2.85 -4.40 -1.63
N TYR A 22 -1.58 -4.67 -1.40
CA TYR A 22 -0.66 -5.04 -2.47
C TYR A 22 0.43 -5.98 -1.95
N GLN A 23 1.22 -6.57 -2.85
CA GLN A 23 2.31 -7.47 -2.47
C GLN A 23 3.67 -6.95 -2.96
N ASN A 24 4.72 -7.38 -2.25
CA ASN A 24 6.13 -7.18 -2.57
C ASN A 24 6.77 -8.54 -2.90
N PRO A 25 6.50 -9.13 -4.09
CA PRO A 25 6.89 -10.51 -4.38
C PRO A 25 8.36 -10.70 -4.75
N THR A 26 9.08 -9.62 -5.07
CA THR A 26 10.39 -9.68 -5.72
C THR A 26 11.49 -9.13 -4.82
N TYR A 27 12.56 -9.91 -4.66
CA TYR A 27 13.85 -9.44 -4.20
C TYR A 27 14.75 -9.14 -5.40
N PHE A 28 15.27 -7.91 -5.49
CA PHE A 28 16.04 -7.44 -6.65
C PHE A 28 17.54 -7.73 -6.54
N GLY A 29 17.93 -8.74 -5.76
CA GLY A 29 19.33 -9.14 -5.56
C GLY A 29 20.16 -8.20 -4.66
N ASN A 30 19.61 -7.04 -4.29
CA ASN A 30 20.25 -6.05 -3.44
C ASN A 30 19.22 -5.41 -2.50
N ASP A 31 19.58 -5.30 -1.22
CA ASP A 31 18.69 -4.78 -0.17
C ASP A 31 18.33 -3.30 -0.39
N SER A 32 19.27 -2.48 -0.86
CA SER A 32 19.05 -1.06 -1.14
C SER A 32 18.11 -0.86 -2.34
N THR A 33 18.33 -1.59 -3.43
CA THR A 33 17.46 -1.56 -4.61
C THR A 33 16.07 -2.08 -4.30
N THR A 34 15.98 -3.16 -3.53
CA THR A 34 14.69 -3.73 -3.11
C THR A 34 13.93 -2.76 -2.23
N LEU A 35 14.57 -2.21 -1.19
CA LEU A 35 13.92 -1.24 -0.32
C LEU A 35 13.50 0.04 -1.06
N ALA A 36 14.29 0.50 -2.04
CA ALA A 36 13.91 1.63 -2.89
C ALA A 36 12.64 1.33 -3.71
N ALA A 37 12.56 0.14 -4.31
CA ALA A 37 11.38 -0.31 -5.04
C ALA A 37 10.16 -0.45 -4.12
N GLU A 38 10.30 -1.08 -2.96
CA GLU A 38 9.23 -1.25 -1.97
C GLU A 38 8.75 0.08 -1.40
N ARG A 39 9.66 1.04 -1.16
CA ARG A 39 9.32 2.41 -0.76
C ARG A 39 8.52 3.11 -1.84
N SER A 40 8.96 3.02 -3.10
CA SER A 40 8.24 3.61 -4.22
C SER A 40 6.83 3.03 -4.33
N SER A 41 6.70 1.70 -4.21
CA SER A 41 5.40 1.02 -4.21
C SER A 41 4.51 1.44 -3.05
N LEU A 42 5.06 1.66 -1.85
CA LEU A 42 4.28 2.16 -0.72
C LEU A 42 3.79 3.59 -0.96
N ILE A 43 4.62 4.48 -1.50
CA ILE A 43 4.19 5.84 -1.87
C ILE A 43 3.05 5.77 -2.90
N THR A 44 3.19 4.93 -3.92
CA THR A 44 2.12 4.69 -4.91
C THR A 44 0.85 4.17 -4.24
N ALA A 45 0.94 3.20 -3.34
CA ALA A 45 -0.21 2.65 -2.62
C ALA A 45 -0.92 3.73 -1.78
N LEU A 46 -0.16 4.57 -1.08
CA LEU A 46 -0.70 5.69 -0.29
C LEU A 46 -1.38 6.75 -1.17
N ALA A 47 -0.84 7.02 -2.36
CA ALA A 47 -1.46 7.93 -3.32
C ALA A 47 -2.78 7.37 -3.85
N ILE A 48 -2.81 6.10 -4.28
CA ILE A 48 -4.05 5.43 -4.73
C ILE A 48 -5.06 5.37 -3.58
N GLY A 49 -4.61 5.01 -2.38
CA GLY A 49 -5.44 4.98 -1.18
C GLY A 49 -6.09 6.34 -0.89
N ARG A 50 -5.31 7.43 -0.99
CA ARG A 50 -5.83 8.80 -0.84
C ARG A 50 -6.87 9.15 -1.91
N ILE A 51 -6.59 8.84 -3.17
CA ILE A 51 -7.50 9.14 -4.30
C ILE A 51 -8.83 8.39 -4.16
N LEU A 52 -8.76 7.09 -3.83
CA LEU A 52 -9.93 6.22 -3.76
C LEU A 52 -10.60 6.18 -2.37
N ASN A 53 -10.10 6.97 -1.42
CA ASN A 53 -10.50 6.92 -0.01
C ASN A 53 -10.45 5.50 0.59
N ARG A 54 -9.31 4.82 0.39
CA ARG A 54 -9.02 3.47 0.88
C ARG A 54 -7.84 3.48 1.83
N THR A 55 -7.97 2.79 2.96
CA THR A 55 -6.87 2.55 3.91
C THR A 55 -5.93 1.48 3.35
N VAL A 56 -4.63 1.75 3.34
CA VAL A 56 -3.62 0.85 2.78
C VAL A 56 -3.27 -0.25 3.78
N ILE A 57 -3.47 -1.51 3.42
CA ILE A 57 -2.91 -2.64 4.15
C ILE A 57 -1.48 -2.84 3.66
N LEU A 58 -0.51 -2.61 4.54
CA LEU A 58 0.90 -2.71 4.22
C LEU A 58 1.28 -4.16 3.85
N PRO A 59 2.13 -4.36 2.84
CA PRO A 59 2.72 -5.66 2.58
C PRO A 59 3.78 -5.97 3.65
N LYS A 60 4.35 -7.17 3.56
CA LYS A 60 5.65 -7.42 4.16
C LYS A 60 6.75 -6.80 3.28
N PHE A 61 7.82 -6.36 3.93
CA PHE A 61 9.02 -5.76 3.32
C PHE A 61 10.18 -6.75 3.40
N VAL A 62 11.15 -6.65 2.50
CA VAL A 62 12.37 -7.48 2.55
C VAL A 62 13.46 -6.80 3.38
N CYS A 63 13.90 -7.42 4.48
CA CYS A 63 14.89 -6.82 5.41
C CYS A 63 16.22 -7.54 5.59
N ALA A 64 16.41 -8.72 5.01
CA ALA A 64 17.70 -9.40 5.10
C ALA A 64 18.05 -10.15 3.81
N LYS A 65 19.35 -10.43 3.67
CA LYS A 65 19.89 -11.34 2.66
C LYS A 65 19.07 -12.63 2.68
N LYS A 66 18.66 -13.12 1.50
CA LYS A 66 17.76 -14.28 1.26
C LYS A 66 16.25 -13.98 1.31
N ALA A 67 15.83 -12.76 0.98
CA ALA A 67 14.41 -12.42 0.83
C ALA A 67 13.56 -12.64 2.10
N GLN A 68 14.16 -12.47 3.28
CA GLN A 68 13.41 -12.53 4.53
C GLN A 68 12.41 -11.38 4.61
N GLN A 69 11.15 -11.72 4.90
CA GLN A 69 10.05 -10.78 5.00
C GLN A 69 9.82 -10.29 6.43
N CYS A 70 9.54 -9.01 6.61
CA CYS A 70 9.28 -8.39 7.89
C CYS A 70 8.35 -7.17 7.77
N THR A 71 8.07 -6.54 8.91
CA THR A 71 7.25 -5.33 8.98
C THR A 71 8.03 -4.08 8.61
N ILE A 72 7.32 -3.01 8.24
CA ILE A 72 7.87 -1.68 7.95
C ILE A 72 8.81 -1.13 9.05
N LEU A 73 8.62 -1.56 10.30
CA LEU A 73 9.44 -1.23 11.48
C LEU A 73 10.94 -1.48 11.31
N GLN A 74 11.31 -2.49 10.52
CA GLN A 74 12.71 -2.84 10.30
C GLN A 74 13.43 -1.80 9.42
N HIS A 75 12.67 -1.00 8.68
CA HIS A 75 13.21 -0.02 7.73
C HIS A 75 13.00 1.41 8.18
N TYR A 76 11.87 1.72 8.83
CA TYR A 76 11.47 3.08 9.14
C TYR A 76 11.01 3.24 10.60
N LEU A 77 11.22 4.44 11.14
CA LEU A 77 10.72 4.81 12.47
C LEU A 77 9.19 4.95 12.46
N LEU A 78 8.47 3.98 13.04
CA LEU A 78 7.01 3.95 13.00
C LEU A 78 6.37 5.22 13.55
N ARG A 79 6.88 5.73 14.66
CA ARG A 79 6.36 6.96 15.29
C ARG A 79 6.33 8.14 14.32
N ILE A 80 7.34 8.26 13.45
CA ILE A 80 7.42 9.33 12.45
C ILE A 80 6.49 9.04 11.28
N PHE A 81 6.38 7.77 10.88
CA PHE A 81 5.43 7.34 9.86
C PHE A 81 3.97 7.59 10.28
N ASP A 82 3.63 7.26 11.53
CA ASP A 82 2.29 7.42 12.12
C ASP A 82 1.84 8.87 12.20
N GLN A 83 2.77 9.79 12.48
CA GLN A 83 2.48 11.23 12.44
C GLN A 83 1.96 11.70 11.08
N SER A 84 2.36 11.01 10.00
CA SER A 84 1.94 11.36 8.63
C SER A 84 0.76 10.53 8.13
N PHE A 85 0.71 9.25 8.50
CA PHE A 85 -0.17 8.26 7.87
C PHE A 85 -0.96 7.37 8.85
N GLY A 86 -0.94 7.58 10.17
CA GLY A 86 -1.49 6.64 11.16
C GLY A 86 -2.95 6.19 10.93
N SER A 87 -3.81 7.04 10.35
CA SER A 87 -5.19 6.68 9.99
C SER A 87 -5.34 6.08 8.58
N SER A 88 -4.30 6.18 7.76
CA SER A 88 -4.29 5.86 6.33
C SER A 88 -3.75 4.47 6.02
N TYR A 89 -3.24 3.73 7.01
CA TYR A 89 -2.73 2.37 6.79
C TYR A 89 -3.11 1.37 7.90
N ARG A 90 -2.92 0.09 7.61
CA ARG A 90 -2.99 -1.05 8.54
C ARG A 90 -1.81 -2.00 8.31
N GLU A 91 -1.43 -2.75 9.32
CA GLU A 91 -0.38 -3.76 9.24
C GLU A 91 -0.77 -4.97 8.37
N HIS A 92 0.22 -5.70 7.87
CA HIS A 92 -0.01 -6.84 6.96
C HIS A 92 -0.91 -7.95 7.53
N SER A 93 -0.95 -8.11 8.86
CA SER A 93 -1.77 -9.10 9.57
C SER A 93 -3.19 -8.62 9.84
N PHE A 94 -3.56 -7.40 9.46
CA PHE A 94 -4.84 -6.78 9.81
C PHE A 94 -6.04 -7.67 9.49
N LEU A 95 -6.10 -8.21 8.27
CA LEU A 95 -7.21 -9.06 7.82
C LEU A 95 -7.28 -10.43 8.53
N LEU A 96 -6.25 -10.81 9.30
CA LEU A 96 -6.23 -12.03 10.09
C LEU A 96 -6.92 -11.83 11.45
N ASN A 97 -7.13 -10.58 11.88
CA ASN A 97 -7.78 -10.28 13.15
C ASN A 97 -9.28 -10.59 13.09
N GLU A 98 -9.79 -11.28 14.11
CA GLU A 98 -11.19 -11.71 14.20
C GLU A 98 -12.18 -10.54 14.31
N LEU A 99 -11.74 -9.38 14.81
CA LEU A 99 -12.54 -8.17 14.89
C LEU A 99 -12.81 -7.53 13.53
N VAL A 100 -12.00 -7.83 12.51
CA VAL A 100 -12.27 -7.31 11.17
C VAL A 100 -13.58 -7.92 10.68
N PRO A 101 -14.56 -7.10 10.25
CA PRO A 101 -15.85 -7.59 9.78
C PRO A 101 -15.69 -8.69 8.73
N LEU A 102 -16.52 -9.74 8.84
CA LEU A 102 -16.51 -10.84 7.88
C LEU A 102 -16.76 -10.36 6.44
N THR A 103 -17.53 -9.28 6.27
CA THR A 103 -17.74 -8.62 4.97
C THR A 103 -16.46 -8.09 4.34
N VAL A 104 -15.49 -7.65 5.16
CA VAL A 104 -14.17 -7.20 4.71
C VAL A 104 -13.25 -8.40 4.50
N ARG A 105 -13.15 -9.30 5.49
CA ARG A 105 -12.26 -10.49 5.44
C ARG A 105 -12.59 -11.42 4.27
N ASN A 106 -13.88 -11.64 4.01
CA ASN A 106 -14.38 -12.52 2.96
C ASN A 106 -14.75 -11.77 1.67
N SER A 107 -14.45 -10.47 1.57
CA SER A 107 -14.70 -9.74 0.32
C SER A 107 -13.95 -10.38 -0.84
N SER A 108 -14.61 -10.46 -2.00
CA SER A 108 -13.98 -10.88 -3.25
C SER A 108 -12.79 -9.97 -3.54
N ARG A 109 -11.60 -10.56 -3.60
CA ARG A 109 -10.35 -9.83 -3.83
C ARG A 109 -10.10 -9.73 -5.33
N LEU A 110 -10.56 -8.64 -5.92
CA LEU A 110 -10.23 -8.34 -7.31
C LEU A 110 -8.73 -8.06 -7.39
N THR A 111 -7.96 -9.01 -7.93
CA THR A 111 -6.51 -8.86 -8.08
C THR A 111 -6.20 -8.06 -9.34
N CYS A 112 -5.69 -6.86 -9.15
CA CYS A 112 -5.34 -5.92 -10.20
C CYS A 112 -3.84 -5.92 -10.48
N ALA A 113 -3.45 -5.69 -11.73
CA ALA A 113 -2.08 -5.42 -12.12
C ALA A 113 -2.01 -4.10 -12.88
N LEU A 114 -1.19 -3.16 -12.41
CA LEU A 114 -0.73 -2.02 -13.19
C LEU A 114 0.58 -2.41 -13.86
N ARG A 115 0.62 -2.37 -15.20
CA ARG A 115 1.80 -2.77 -15.97
C ARG A 115 2.10 -1.74 -17.04
N ASN A 116 3.39 -1.54 -17.29
CA ASN A 116 3.81 -0.90 -18.53
C ASN A 116 3.34 -1.76 -19.72
N THR A 117 3.07 -1.17 -20.88
CA THR A 117 2.65 -1.86 -22.11
C THR A 117 3.62 -2.97 -22.53
N THR A 118 4.89 -2.86 -22.19
CA THR A 118 5.94 -3.83 -22.54
C THR A 118 6.14 -4.97 -21.54
N GLU A 119 5.56 -4.89 -20.35
CA GLU A 119 5.76 -5.89 -19.30
C GLU A 119 4.89 -7.15 -19.50
N ALA A 120 5.37 -8.29 -19.01
CA ALA A 120 4.60 -9.53 -19.02
C ALA A 120 3.39 -9.45 -18.08
N ILE A 121 2.32 -10.15 -18.44
CA ILE A 121 1.08 -10.24 -17.65
C ILE A 121 1.26 -11.33 -16.58
N PRO A 122 0.96 -11.05 -15.29
CA PRO A 122 0.89 -12.10 -14.27
C PRO A 122 -0.31 -13.02 -14.55
N SER A 123 -0.09 -14.34 -14.50
CA SER A 123 -1.13 -15.34 -14.76
C SER A 123 -2.31 -15.31 -13.77
N SER A 124 -2.14 -14.67 -12.62
CA SER A 124 -3.13 -14.62 -11.53
C SER A 124 -3.91 -13.29 -11.41
N SER A 125 -3.74 -12.35 -12.35
CA SER A 125 -4.42 -11.04 -12.29
C SER A 125 -5.74 -11.04 -13.05
N GLU A 126 -6.83 -10.69 -12.35
CA GLU A 126 -8.18 -10.63 -12.91
C GLU A 126 -8.42 -9.34 -13.72
N LYS A 127 -7.77 -8.23 -13.31
CA LYS A 127 -7.86 -6.95 -14.01
C LYS A 127 -6.48 -6.39 -14.32
N ILE A 128 -6.18 -6.15 -15.59
CA ILE A 128 -4.89 -5.63 -16.04
C ILE A 128 -5.10 -4.24 -16.63
N ILE A 129 -4.40 -3.26 -16.05
CA ILE A 129 -4.34 -1.89 -16.55
C ILE A 129 -2.96 -1.66 -17.16
N ARG A 130 -2.96 -1.23 -18.42
CA ARG A 130 -1.74 -0.86 -19.14
C ARG A 130 -1.55 0.64 -19.12
N TYR A 131 -0.33 1.08 -18.81
CA TYR A 131 0.08 2.48 -18.93
C TYR A 131 1.37 2.59 -19.76
N ASN A 132 1.65 3.77 -20.30
CA ASN A 132 2.91 4.05 -20.97
C ASN A 132 3.92 4.55 -19.93
N GLY A 133 5.00 3.79 -19.71
CA GLY A 133 5.91 4.00 -18.58
C GLY A 133 6.71 5.31 -18.55
N SER A 134 6.69 6.11 -19.62
CA SER A 134 7.36 7.41 -19.68
C SER A 134 6.52 8.58 -19.14
N GLN A 135 5.25 8.35 -18.81
CA GLN A 135 4.33 9.41 -18.37
C GLN A 135 3.93 9.21 -16.90
N GLU A 136 3.86 10.32 -16.17
CA GLU A 136 3.23 10.35 -14.85
C GLU A 136 1.76 9.90 -14.95
N ILE A 137 1.26 9.22 -13.92
CA ILE A 137 -0.13 8.79 -13.86
C ILE A 137 -0.93 9.89 -13.18
N LYS A 138 -1.92 10.46 -13.89
CA LYS A 138 -2.78 11.49 -13.30
C LYS A 138 -3.85 10.87 -12.40
N GLN A 139 -4.26 11.58 -11.37
CA GLN A 139 -5.33 11.16 -10.46
C GLN A 139 -6.60 10.70 -11.19
N GLU A 140 -6.99 11.41 -12.24
CA GLU A 140 -8.19 11.08 -13.03
C GLU A 140 -8.11 9.68 -13.65
N MET A 141 -6.91 9.22 -14.01
CA MET A 141 -6.71 7.87 -14.55
C MET A 141 -6.95 6.81 -13.46
N ILE A 142 -6.50 7.06 -12.23
CA ILE A 142 -6.77 6.18 -11.09
C ILE A 142 -8.27 6.11 -10.78
N GLU A 143 -8.95 7.25 -10.81
CA GLU A 143 -10.41 7.35 -10.63
C GLU A 143 -11.17 6.60 -11.73
N GLU A 144 -10.76 6.75 -12.99
CA GLU A 144 -11.33 6.03 -14.13
C GLU A 144 -11.14 4.51 -13.99
N TRP A 145 -9.94 4.07 -13.62
CA TRP A 145 -9.60 2.65 -13.54
C TRP A 145 -10.22 1.95 -12.34
N PHE A 146 -10.33 2.62 -11.19
CA PHE A 146 -10.64 1.97 -9.92
C PHE A 146 -11.73 2.65 -9.09
N GLY A 147 -12.20 3.84 -9.46
CA GLY A 147 -13.20 4.61 -8.71
C GLY A 147 -14.53 3.88 -8.52
N ASN A 148 -14.92 3.07 -9.50
CA ASN A 148 -16.16 2.28 -9.46
C ASN A 148 -16.00 0.90 -8.80
N VAL A 149 -14.82 0.54 -8.28
CA VAL A 149 -14.62 -0.74 -7.61
C VAL A 149 -15.32 -0.74 -6.25
N THR A 150 -16.33 -1.60 -6.11
CA THR A 150 -17.16 -1.72 -4.90
C THR A 150 -16.61 -2.70 -3.86
N SER A 151 -15.62 -3.52 -4.20
CA SER A 151 -15.03 -4.47 -3.25
C SER A 151 -14.45 -3.75 -2.04
N TYR A 152 -14.62 -4.35 -0.85
CA TYR A 152 -14.05 -3.82 0.38
C TYR A 152 -12.52 -3.80 0.33
N VAL A 153 -11.91 -4.83 -0.26
CA VAL A 153 -10.47 -4.89 -0.50
C VAL A 153 -10.20 -4.83 -2.00
N LEU A 154 -9.47 -3.80 -2.44
CA LEU A 154 -8.88 -3.72 -3.78
C LEU A 154 -7.44 -4.24 -3.67
N GLU A 155 -7.14 -5.37 -4.29
CA GLU A 155 -5.82 -6.00 -4.17
C GLU A 155 -5.00 -5.78 -5.44
N PHE A 156 -3.73 -5.42 -5.28
CA PHE A 156 -2.78 -5.33 -6.38
C PHE A 156 -1.74 -6.44 -6.26
N HIS A 157 -1.45 -7.15 -7.36
CA HIS A 157 -0.39 -8.15 -7.35
C HIS A 157 0.96 -7.51 -6.94
N SER A 158 1.29 -6.35 -7.48
CA SER A 158 2.45 -5.55 -7.07
C SER A 158 2.30 -4.13 -7.61
N LEU A 159 2.94 -3.17 -6.94
CA LEU A 159 3.02 -1.77 -7.37
C LEU A 159 4.47 -1.36 -7.70
N TYR A 160 5.34 -2.33 -8.00
CA TYR A 160 6.69 -2.03 -8.48
C TYR A 160 6.65 -1.34 -9.84
N ASN A 161 7.60 -0.42 -10.06
CA ASN A 161 7.78 0.32 -11.32
C ASN A 161 6.56 1.12 -11.81
N VAL A 162 5.56 1.33 -10.95
CA VAL A 162 4.46 2.25 -11.25
C VAL A 162 5.01 3.68 -11.22
N PRO A 163 4.85 4.47 -12.31
CA PRO A 163 5.25 5.87 -12.35
C PRO A 163 4.61 6.67 -11.22
N ARG A 164 5.20 7.82 -10.93
CA ARG A 164 4.66 8.75 -9.96
C ARG A 164 3.20 9.08 -10.30
N ILE A 165 2.33 9.03 -9.28
CA ILE A 165 0.96 9.49 -9.37
C ILE A 165 0.91 10.98 -9.00
N VAL A 166 0.30 11.78 -9.86
CA VAL A 166 0.14 13.24 -9.68
C VAL A 166 -1.29 13.52 -9.24
N LEU A 167 -1.47 14.18 -8.09
CA LEU A 167 -2.79 14.61 -7.65
C LEU A 167 -3.29 15.80 -8.48
N LYS A 168 -4.61 15.86 -8.69
CA LYS A 168 -5.25 16.90 -9.51
C LYS A 168 -5.00 18.32 -8.97
N ASN A 169 -4.93 18.45 -7.64
CA ASN A 169 -4.65 19.72 -6.97
C ASN A 169 -3.15 19.80 -6.64
N ALA A 170 -2.45 20.77 -7.23
CA ALA A 170 -1.00 20.95 -7.06
C ALA A 170 -0.57 21.17 -5.60
N THR A 171 -1.35 21.92 -4.82
CA THR A 171 -1.09 22.12 -3.38
C THR A 171 -1.20 20.80 -2.63
N ALA A 172 -2.26 20.02 -2.89
CA ALA A 172 -2.44 18.72 -2.27
C ALA A 172 -1.35 17.71 -2.68
N ASP A 173 -0.86 17.82 -3.92
CA ASP A 173 0.23 17.01 -4.46
C ASP A 173 1.57 17.31 -3.75
N GLU A 174 1.92 18.59 -3.61
CA GLU A 174 3.11 19.03 -2.86
C GLU A 174 2.99 18.72 -1.36
N GLU A 175 1.81 18.87 -0.76
CA GLU A 175 1.57 18.45 0.63
C GLU A 175 1.79 16.95 0.81
N PHE A 176 1.28 16.13 -0.11
CA PHE A 176 1.44 14.68 -0.07
C PHE A 176 2.91 14.28 -0.22
N LYS A 177 3.63 14.92 -1.14
CA LYS A 177 5.08 14.74 -1.30
C LYS A 177 5.84 15.13 -0.03
N GLY A 178 5.54 16.29 0.55
CA GLY A 178 6.13 16.72 1.82
C GLY A 178 5.83 15.79 2.99
N LYS A 179 4.65 15.16 3.04
CA LYS A 179 4.34 14.09 4.01
C LYS A 179 5.21 12.86 3.77
N CYS A 180 5.37 12.43 2.53
CA CYS A 180 6.24 11.30 2.19
C CYS A 180 7.68 11.58 2.62
N ASP A 181 8.23 12.76 2.30
CA ASP A 181 9.61 13.12 2.64
C ASP A 181 9.87 13.09 4.15
N LYS A 182 8.87 13.47 4.96
CA LYS A 182 8.95 13.43 6.43
C LYS A 182 8.76 12.03 7.01
N ALA A 183 7.92 11.19 6.41
CA ALA A 183 7.50 9.91 6.98
C ALA A 183 8.56 8.80 6.89
N PHE A 184 9.40 8.80 5.84
CA PHE A 184 10.34 7.72 5.55
C PHE A 184 11.71 7.92 6.20
N VAL A 185 11.74 8.17 7.51
CA VAL A 185 12.99 8.26 8.29
C VAL A 185 13.50 6.85 8.60
N LYS A 186 14.71 6.52 8.13
CA LYS A 186 15.32 5.20 8.35
C LYS A 186 15.46 4.90 9.85
N ALA A 187 15.07 3.69 10.24
CA ALA A 187 15.42 3.16 11.55
C ALA A 187 16.95 3.00 11.63
N LYS A 188 17.56 3.38 12.75
CA LYS A 188 18.97 3.05 12.99
C LYS A 188 19.05 1.55 13.32
N LEU A 189 19.77 0.78 12.51
CA LEU A 189 20.20 -0.56 12.91
C LEU A 189 21.01 -0.42 14.20
N HIS A 190 20.63 -1.16 15.25
CA HIS A 190 21.05 -1.05 16.66
C HIS A 190 20.16 -0.18 17.54
N GLN A 191 18.99 -0.72 17.90
CA GLN A 191 18.35 -0.51 19.21
C GLN A 191 17.20 -1.53 19.38
N PHE A 192 17.57 -2.81 19.42
CA PHE A 192 16.82 -3.86 20.11
C PHE A 192 17.84 -4.73 20.83
#